data_AF-A0A6A5SJD1-F1
#
_entry.id   AF-A0A6A5SJD1-F1
#
_cell.length_a   1.000
_cell.length_b   1.000
_cell.length_c   1.000
_cell.angle_alpha   90.00
_cell.angle_beta   90.00
_cell.angle_gamma   90.00
#
_symmetry.space_group_name_H-M   'P 1'
#
loop_
_entity.id
_entity.type
_entity.pdbx_description
1 polymer ?
#
loop_
_entity_poly.entity_id
_entity_poly.type
_entity_poly.pdbx_seq_one_letter_code
_entity_poly.pdbx_strand_id
1 'polypeptide(L)'
;METLQPNLLVILRKTASSTSLTSKDDTTDSARFSRKFGKHIQKRQLEIPEYAASFVDYKALKKLIKKLSATPVLPPQAEGGYGHEPLDPQTSLQANKATFFFRIERELEKVNAFYLQKEAELRLRLATLLDKKRVMQQHPQSVSKTSSRYVALEEGLKQFSMDLNKLEVIGPHASGGWQN
;
A
#
# COMPACT_ATOMS: atom_id res chain seq x y z
N MET A 1 -21.40 -14.36 51.85
CA MET A 1 -20.30 -15.23 52.32
C MET A 1 -20.38 -16.51 51.50
N GLU A 2 -19.76 -16.52 50.31
CA GLU A 2 -19.57 -17.72 49.50
C GLU A 2 -18.11 -17.67 49.05
N THR A 3 -17.31 -18.53 49.66
CA THR A 3 -15.89 -18.73 49.37
C THR A 3 -15.76 -19.89 48.40
N LEU A 4 -15.33 -19.62 47.17
CA LEU A 4 -14.93 -20.67 46.23
C LEU A 4 -13.43 -20.59 45.98
N GLN A 5 -12.73 -21.59 46.51
CA GLN A 5 -11.33 -21.89 46.26
C GLN A 5 -11.13 -22.52 44.86
N PRO A 6 -9.88 -22.52 44.33
CA PRO A 6 -9.59 -22.72 42.91
C PRO A 6 -9.35 -24.20 42.57
N ASN A 7 -9.76 -24.61 41.37
CA ASN A 7 -9.33 -25.89 40.80
C ASN A 7 -8.34 -25.65 39.66
N LEU A 8 -7.11 -26.09 39.91
CA LEU A 8 -5.97 -26.17 39.01
C LEU A 8 -6.12 -27.42 38.12
N LEU A 9 -5.53 -27.40 36.90
CA LEU A 9 -5.38 -28.45 35.86
C LEU A 9 -6.09 -28.03 34.54
N VAL A 10 -5.51 -28.00 33.33
CA VAL A 10 -4.30 -28.61 32.74
C VAL A 10 -3.78 -27.69 31.63
N ILE A 11 -2.45 -27.64 31.52
CA ILE A 11 -1.66 -27.02 30.45
C ILE A 11 -2.05 -27.59 29.08
N LEU A 12 -2.62 -26.77 28.19
CA LEU A 12 -2.73 -27.11 26.76
C LEU A 12 -1.57 -26.48 25.99
N ARG A 13 -0.52 -27.29 25.82
CA ARG A 13 0.62 -27.02 24.94
C ARG A 13 0.10 -27.02 23.50
N LYS A 14 -0.07 -25.86 22.88
CA LYS A 14 -0.31 -25.81 21.43
C LYS A 14 1.03 -25.97 20.73
N THR A 15 1.28 -27.18 20.27
CA THR A 15 2.41 -27.52 19.40
C THR A 15 2.38 -26.61 18.16
N ALA A 16 3.53 -26.00 17.87
CA ALA A 16 3.77 -25.34 16.60
C ALA A 16 3.81 -26.42 15.51
N SER A 17 2.68 -26.62 14.82
CA SER A 17 2.68 -27.36 13.57
C SER A 17 3.32 -26.49 12.50
N SER A 18 4.59 -26.77 12.24
CA SER A 18 5.32 -26.39 11.04
C SER A 18 4.58 -26.97 9.83
N THR A 19 3.81 -26.15 9.12
CA THR A 19 3.29 -26.52 7.80
C THR A 19 4.36 -26.17 6.77
N SER A 20 5.18 -27.17 6.44
CA SER A 20 6.01 -27.16 5.25
C SER A 20 5.12 -27.06 4.02
N LEU A 21 4.99 -25.86 3.45
CA LEU A 21 4.40 -25.65 2.14
C LEU A 21 5.44 -25.96 1.06
N THR A 22 5.59 -27.23 0.75
CA THR A 22 6.09 -27.67 -0.57
C THR A 22 4.87 -28.09 -1.38
N SER A 23 4.28 -27.17 -2.12
CA SER A 23 3.46 -27.53 -3.28
C SER A 23 4.21 -27.07 -4.51
N LYS A 24 4.85 -28.04 -5.16
CA LYS A 24 5.24 -27.96 -6.57
C LYS A 24 3.96 -27.72 -7.38
N ASP A 25 4.11 -26.92 -8.44
CA ASP A 25 3.16 -26.79 -9.56
C ASP A 25 1.93 -25.89 -9.36
N ASP A 26 2.13 -24.62 -8.98
CA ASP A 26 1.10 -23.56 -9.19
C ASP A 26 1.69 -22.23 -9.72
N THR A 27 2.59 -22.34 -10.69
CA THR A 27 3.26 -21.16 -11.28
C THR A 27 2.38 -20.47 -12.34
N THR A 28 1.37 -21.16 -12.86
CA THR A 28 0.61 -20.75 -14.06
C THR A 28 -0.37 -19.60 -13.76
N ASP A 29 -0.92 -19.51 -12.54
CA ASP A 29 -1.89 -18.47 -12.19
C ASP A 29 -1.25 -17.21 -11.59
N SER A 30 -0.20 -17.38 -10.76
CA SER A 30 0.57 -16.26 -10.21
C SER A 30 1.15 -15.33 -11.30
N ALA A 31 1.60 -15.91 -12.42
CA ALA A 31 2.06 -15.15 -13.57
C ALA A 31 0.92 -14.33 -14.25
N ARG A 32 -0.31 -14.86 -14.28
CA ARG A 32 -1.48 -14.16 -14.83
C ARG A 32 -1.88 -13.00 -13.91
N PHE A 33 -1.97 -13.24 -12.60
CA PHE A 33 -2.33 -12.22 -11.62
C PHE A 33 -1.33 -11.06 -11.63
N SER A 34 -0.02 -11.36 -11.57
CA SER A 34 1.05 -10.36 -11.64
C SER A 34 1.02 -9.53 -12.93
N ARG A 35 0.60 -10.14 -14.05
CA ARG A 35 0.50 -9.46 -15.35
C ARG A 35 -0.73 -8.55 -15.42
N LYS A 36 -1.86 -8.94 -14.83
CA LYS A 36 -3.08 -8.11 -14.74
C LYS A 36 -2.85 -6.90 -13.83
N PHE A 37 -2.32 -7.12 -12.62
CA PHE A 37 -2.03 -6.04 -11.67
C PHE A 37 -0.99 -5.05 -12.21
N GLY A 38 0.12 -5.55 -12.76
CA GLY A 38 1.18 -4.69 -13.31
C GLY A 38 0.70 -3.78 -14.46
N LYS A 39 -0.21 -4.26 -15.32
CA LYS A 39 -0.82 -3.42 -16.36
C LYS A 39 -1.82 -2.41 -15.77
N HIS A 40 -2.60 -2.83 -14.78
CA HIS A 40 -3.58 -1.98 -14.11
C HIS A 40 -2.91 -0.78 -13.42
N ILE A 41 -1.88 -1.03 -12.60
CA ILE A 41 -1.18 0.05 -11.90
C ILE A 41 -0.48 1.00 -12.88
N GLN A 42 0.10 0.48 -13.97
CA GLN A 42 0.72 1.29 -15.01
C GLN A 42 -0.30 2.18 -15.74
N LYS A 43 -1.50 1.64 -16.03
CA LYS A 43 -2.59 2.43 -16.62
C LYS A 43 -2.97 3.60 -15.70
N ARG A 44 -3.14 3.35 -14.39
CA ARG A 44 -3.49 4.39 -13.42
C ARG A 44 -2.40 5.47 -13.27
N GLN A 45 -1.12 5.09 -13.33
CA GLN A 45 -0.01 6.05 -13.36
C GLN A 45 -0.07 7.01 -14.55
N LEU A 46 -0.58 6.56 -15.71
CA LEU A 46 -0.74 7.39 -16.91
C LEU A 46 -1.97 8.32 -16.83
N GLU A 47 -3.00 7.92 -16.08
CA GLU A 47 -4.22 8.73 -15.89
C GLU A 47 -3.92 10.00 -15.09
N ILE A 48 -2.98 9.94 -14.13
CA ILE A 48 -2.57 11.09 -13.33
C ILE A 48 -1.04 11.14 -13.20
N PRO A 49 -0.35 11.73 -14.20
CA PRO A 49 1.12 11.79 -14.22
C PRO A 49 1.71 12.48 -13.00
N GLU A 50 1.02 13.48 -12.45
CA GLU A 50 1.40 14.19 -11.22
C GLU A 50 1.60 13.25 -10.02
N TYR A 51 0.85 12.15 -9.98
CA TYR A 51 0.87 11.20 -8.87
C TYR A 51 1.70 9.95 -9.17
N ALA A 52 2.26 9.83 -10.37
CA ALA A 52 2.93 8.62 -10.83
C ALA A 52 4.05 8.14 -9.88
N ALA A 53 4.83 9.06 -9.32
CA ALA A 53 5.92 8.77 -8.38
C ALA A 53 5.43 8.23 -7.03
N SER A 54 4.18 8.55 -6.65
CA SER A 54 3.56 8.18 -5.38
C SER A 54 2.94 6.77 -5.42
N PHE A 55 2.77 6.17 -6.60
CA PHE A 55 2.35 4.76 -6.71
C PHE A 55 3.47 3.80 -6.31
N VAL A 56 3.09 2.59 -5.89
CA VAL A 56 4.04 1.50 -5.61
C VAL A 56 4.84 1.16 -6.88
N ASP A 57 6.17 1.10 -6.78
CA ASP A 57 7.04 0.62 -7.86
C ASP A 57 7.00 -0.91 -7.97
N TYR A 58 5.87 -1.41 -8.48
CA TYR A 58 5.63 -2.83 -8.66
C TYR A 58 6.69 -3.52 -9.54
N LYS A 59 7.24 -2.80 -10.53
CA LYS A 59 8.23 -3.36 -11.45
C LYS A 59 9.57 -3.56 -10.76
N ALA A 60 10.05 -2.60 -9.98
CA ALA A 60 11.27 -2.75 -9.18
C ALA A 60 11.10 -3.84 -8.13
N LEU A 61 9.95 -3.89 -7.47
CA LEU A 61 9.66 -4.89 -6.44
C LEU A 61 9.62 -6.31 -7.02
N LYS A 62 8.97 -6.50 -8.18
CA LYS A 62 9.00 -7.77 -8.92
C LYS A 62 10.41 -8.16 -9.36
N LYS A 63 11.22 -7.21 -9.81
CA LYS A 63 12.64 -7.45 -10.15
C LYS A 63 13.44 -7.85 -8.90
N LEU A 64 13.18 -7.22 -7.76
CA LEU A 64 13.83 -7.55 -6.50
C LEU A 64 13.51 -8.99 -6.08
N ILE A 65 12.24 -9.40 -6.10
CA ILE A 65 11.83 -10.78 -5.81
C ILE A 65 12.61 -11.77 -6.70
N LYS A 66 12.66 -11.52 -8.02
CA LYS A 66 13.39 -12.38 -8.96
C LYS A 66 14.89 -12.49 -8.64
N LYS A 67 15.52 -11.39 -8.22
CA LYS A 67 16.94 -11.36 -7.85
C LYS A 67 17.16 -12.18 -6.58
N LEU A 68 16.36 -11.91 -5.54
CA LEU A 68 16.51 -12.56 -4.23
C LEU A 68 16.14 -14.04 -4.28
N SER A 69 15.21 -14.45 -5.16
CA SER A 69 14.83 -15.85 -5.35
C SER A 69 15.84 -16.66 -6.17
N ALA A 70 16.69 -15.98 -6.95
CA ALA A 70 17.74 -16.61 -7.75
C ALA A 70 19.03 -16.83 -6.94
N THR A 71 19.16 -16.23 -5.75
CA THR A 71 20.28 -16.47 -4.84
C THR A 71 20.19 -17.91 -4.32
N PRO A 72 21.10 -18.81 -4.71
CA PRO A 72 20.99 -20.21 -4.35
C PRO A 72 21.19 -20.40 -2.85
N VAL A 73 20.22 -21.00 -2.17
CA VAL A 73 20.43 -21.67 -0.87
C VAL A 73 21.15 -22.99 -1.20
N LEU A 74 22.41 -22.94 -1.61
CA LEU A 74 23.16 -24.17 -1.89
C LEU A 74 23.60 -24.81 -0.56
N PRO A 75 23.42 -26.13 -0.38
CA PRO A 75 24.14 -26.86 0.65
C PRO A 75 25.64 -26.79 0.35
N PRO A 76 26.52 -26.78 1.36
CA PRO A 76 27.96 -26.74 1.15
C PRO A 76 28.39 -28.05 0.46
N GLN A 77 28.71 -27.98 -0.83
CA GLN A 77 29.48 -29.01 -1.48
C GLN A 77 30.95 -28.66 -1.26
N ALA A 78 31.54 -29.29 -0.25
CA ALA A 78 32.97 -29.25 -0.02
C ALA A 78 33.69 -29.76 -1.28
N GLU A 79 34.64 -28.98 -1.80
CA GLU A 79 35.95 -29.43 -2.26
C GLU A 79 36.79 -28.18 -2.63
N GLY A 80 37.85 -27.94 -1.85
CA GLY A 80 39.08 -27.27 -2.32
C GLY A 80 39.14 -25.73 -2.39
N GLY A 81 39.83 -25.12 -1.41
CA GLY A 81 40.79 -24.04 -1.67
C GLY A 81 40.35 -22.59 -1.45
N TYR A 82 40.95 -21.98 -0.43
CA TYR A 82 41.19 -20.54 -0.24
C TYR A 82 39.98 -19.62 0.08
N GLY A 83 39.80 -19.33 1.37
CA GLY A 83 39.70 -17.94 1.83
C GLY A 83 38.37 -17.19 1.68
N HIS A 84 37.23 -17.88 1.60
CA HIS A 84 35.94 -17.20 1.77
C HIS A 84 35.05 -18.07 2.67
N GLU A 85 34.79 -17.59 3.88
CA GLU A 85 33.79 -18.16 4.79
C GLU A 85 32.47 -18.25 4.01
N PRO A 86 31.96 -19.46 3.69
CA PRO A 86 30.74 -19.58 2.93
C PRO A 86 29.61 -19.13 3.86
N LEU A 87 29.11 -17.91 3.66
CA LEU A 87 27.95 -17.39 4.37
C LEU A 87 26.89 -18.49 4.50
N ASP A 88 26.62 -18.88 5.74
CA ASP A 88 25.59 -19.87 6.07
C ASP A 88 24.33 -19.56 5.24
N PRO A 89 23.81 -20.52 4.43
CA PRO A 89 22.63 -20.31 3.60
C PRO A 89 21.45 -19.69 4.36
N GLN A 90 21.36 -19.94 5.67
CA GLN A 90 20.38 -19.33 6.55
C GLN A 90 20.60 -17.82 6.74
N THR A 91 21.85 -17.37 6.93
CA THR A 91 22.23 -15.95 7.01
C THR A 91 21.93 -15.23 5.70
N SER A 92 22.24 -15.87 4.56
CA SER A 92 21.92 -15.33 3.23
C SER A 92 20.41 -15.15 3.03
N LEU A 93 19.60 -16.13 3.47
CA LEU A 93 18.15 -16.03 3.41
C LEU A 93 17.59 -14.92 4.32
N GLN A 94 18.15 -14.76 5.53
CA GLN A 94 17.78 -13.67 6.42
C GLN A 94 18.11 -12.30 5.83
N ALA A 95 19.29 -12.14 5.23
CA ALA A 95 19.66 -10.90 4.53
C ALA A 95 18.73 -10.59 3.35
N ASN A 96 18.35 -11.61 2.57
CA ASN A 96 17.38 -11.48 1.48
C ASN A 96 16.01 -11.04 1.99
N LYS A 97 15.53 -11.65 3.09
CA LYS A 97 14.27 -11.24 3.74
C LYS A 97 14.33 -9.79 4.20
N ALA A 98 15.39 -9.40 4.91
CA ALA A 98 15.56 -8.02 5.37
C ALA A 98 15.56 -7.02 4.21
N THR A 99 16.28 -7.32 3.13
CA THR A 99 16.31 -6.49 1.92
C THR A 99 14.93 -6.35 1.27
N PHE A 100 14.19 -7.45 1.18
CA PHE A 100 12.83 -7.45 0.65
C PHE A 100 11.88 -6.60 1.49
N PHE A 101 11.82 -6.85 2.81
CA PHE A 101 10.92 -6.12 3.72
C PHE A 101 11.27 -4.65 3.78
N PHE A 102 12.55 -4.30 3.85
CA PHE A 102 12.98 -2.91 3.79
C PHE A 102 12.44 -2.21 2.54
N ARG A 103 12.54 -2.84 1.36
CA ARG A 103 12.03 -2.23 0.12
C ARG A 103 10.50 -2.09 0.15
N ILE A 104 9.77 -3.10 0.64
CA ILE A 104 8.31 -3.05 0.80
C ILE A 104 7.90 -1.91 1.72
N GLU A 105 8.54 -1.82 2.88
CA GLU A 105 8.25 -0.80 3.90
C GLU A 105 8.47 0.60 3.36
N ARG A 106 9.56 0.83 2.62
CA ARG A 106 9.82 2.13 1.98
C ARG A 106 8.75 2.48 0.94
N GLU A 107 8.31 1.52 0.13
CA GLU A 107 7.24 1.76 -0.85
C GLU A 107 5.88 2.03 -0.15
N LEU A 108 5.59 1.31 0.94
CA LEU A 108 4.38 1.50 1.73
C LEU A 108 4.39 2.87 2.42
N GLU A 109 5.50 3.24 3.07
CA GLU A 109 5.67 4.53 3.74
C GLU A 109 5.51 5.69 2.76
N LYS A 110 6.10 5.57 1.56
CA LYS A 110 5.93 6.57 0.48
C LYS A 110 4.46 6.76 0.11
N VAL A 111 3.75 5.68 -0.17
CA VAL A 111 2.33 5.73 -0.56
C VAL A 111 1.50 6.31 0.58
N ASN A 112 1.73 5.85 1.81
CA ASN A 112 1.01 6.31 2.99
C ASN A 112 1.23 7.81 3.26
N ALA A 113 2.48 8.28 3.18
CA ALA A 113 2.82 9.69 3.35
C ALA A 113 2.07 10.57 2.33
N PHE A 114 2.04 10.14 1.06
CA PHE A 114 1.28 10.83 0.02
C PHE A 114 -0.22 10.89 0.35
N TYR A 115 -0.83 9.78 0.77
CA TYR A 115 -2.25 9.76 1.13
C TYR A 115 -2.59 10.67 2.30
N LEU A 116 -1.82 10.59 3.38
CA LEU A 116 -2.03 11.43 4.56
C LEU A 116 -1.90 12.92 4.21
N GLN A 117 -0.91 13.26 3.38
CA GLN A 117 -0.73 14.62 2.91
C GLN A 117 -1.92 15.10 2.05
N LYS A 118 -2.38 14.28 1.10
CA LYS A 118 -3.54 14.65 0.26
C LYS A 118 -4.84 14.71 1.04
N GLU A 119 -5.02 13.84 2.02
CA GLU A 119 -6.17 13.88 2.91
C GLU A 119 -6.18 15.18 3.74
N ALA A 120 -5.04 15.59 4.29
CA ALA A 120 -4.91 16.86 5.01
C ALA A 120 -5.18 18.07 4.11
N GLU A 121 -4.64 18.06 2.89
CA GLU A 121 -4.86 19.11 1.87
C GLU A 121 -6.35 19.25 1.53
N LEU A 122 -7.03 18.14 1.26
CA LEU A 122 -8.45 18.13 0.92
C LEU A 122 -9.32 18.55 2.10
N ARG A 123 -9.03 18.09 3.33
CA ARG A 123 -9.75 18.51 4.53
C ARG A 123 -9.66 20.02 4.73
N LEU A 124 -8.46 20.60 4.61
CA LEU A 124 -8.25 22.04 4.74
C LEU A 124 -9.04 22.80 3.66
N ARG A 125 -8.93 22.36 2.40
CA ARG A 125 -9.64 22.97 1.27
C ARG A 125 -11.16 22.96 1.48
N LEU A 126 -11.71 21.84 1.93
CA LEU A 126 -13.14 21.73 2.23
C LEU A 126 -13.56 22.68 3.36
N ALA A 127 -12.79 22.72 4.46
CA ALA A 127 -13.07 23.63 5.57
C ALA A 127 -13.12 25.09 5.12
N THR A 128 -12.16 25.52 4.29
CA THR A 128 -12.15 26.87 3.71
C THR A 128 -13.36 27.13 2.81
N LEU A 129 -13.75 26.18 1.96
CA LEU A 129 -14.91 26.33 1.07
C LEU A 129 -16.23 26.42 1.86
N LEU A 130 -16.36 25.63 2.93
CA LEU A 130 -17.52 25.69 3.82
C LEU A 130 -17.60 27.01 4.58
N ASP A 131 -16.47 27.54 5.02
CA ASP A 131 -16.44 28.84 5.69
C ASP A 131 -16.82 29.98 4.73
N LYS A 132 -16.28 29.98 3.51
CA LYS A 132 -16.69 30.91 2.45
C LYS A 132 -18.20 30.84 2.18
N LYS A 133 -18.76 29.62 2.08
CA LYS A 133 -20.20 29.42 1.93
C LYS A 133 -20.98 30.01 3.10
N ARG A 134 -20.55 29.78 4.33
CA ARG A 134 -21.20 30.30 5.55
C ARG A 134 -21.23 31.83 5.56
N VAL A 135 -20.09 32.47 5.29
CA VAL A 135 -19.99 33.94 5.24
C VAL A 135 -20.92 34.52 4.18
N MET A 136 -21.02 33.88 3.01
CA MET A 136 -21.94 34.30 1.96
C MET A 136 -23.41 34.14 2.37
N GLN A 137 -23.75 33.06 3.07
CA GLN A 137 -25.12 32.82 3.57
C GLN A 137 -25.53 33.84 4.65
N GLN A 138 -24.58 34.36 5.43
CA GLN A 138 -24.83 35.40 6.43
C GLN A 138 -25.09 36.79 5.80
N HIS A 139 -24.59 37.03 4.58
CA HIS A 139 -24.75 38.31 3.88
C HIS A 139 -25.46 38.17 2.51
N PRO A 140 -26.69 37.60 2.47
CA PRO A 140 -27.37 37.22 1.22
C PRO A 140 -27.68 38.40 0.30
N GLN A 141 -27.82 39.61 0.85
CA GLN A 141 -28.07 40.84 0.09
C GLN A 141 -26.85 41.28 -0.77
N SER A 142 -25.66 40.73 -0.52
CA SER A 142 -24.42 41.09 -1.22
C SER A 142 -23.95 40.03 -2.24
N VAL A 143 -24.64 38.89 -2.32
CA VAL A 143 -24.21 37.73 -3.12
C VAL A 143 -25.27 37.32 -4.14
N SER A 144 -25.11 37.82 -5.36
CA SER A 144 -25.81 37.30 -6.54
C SER A 144 -25.12 36.03 -7.07
N LYS A 145 -25.88 35.19 -7.79
CA LYS A 145 -25.35 34.03 -8.54
C LYS A 145 -24.33 34.41 -9.62
N THR A 146 -24.33 35.69 -10.04
CA THR A 146 -23.36 36.25 -10.99
C THR A 146 -22.18 36.94 -10.30
N SER A 147 -22.17 37.02 -8.96
CA SER A 147 -21.08 37.66 -8.22
C SER A 147 -19.81 36.84 -8.34
N SER A 148 -18.67 37.51 -8.53
CA SER A 148 -17.35 36.88 -8.57
C SER A 148 -17.07 35.99 -7.35
N ARG A 149 -17.58 36.37 -6.17
CA ARG A 149 -17.47 35.57 -4.94
C ARG A 149 -18.22 34.23 -5.03
N TYR A 150 -19.41 34.23 -5.64
CA TYR A 150 -20.21 33.03 -5.84
C TYR A 150 -19.58 32.12 -6.89
N VAL A 151 -19.16 32.69 -8.03
CA VAL A 151 -18.48 31.96 -9.11
C VAL A 151 -17.21 31.29 -8.58
N ALA A 152 -16.37 32.01 -7.82
CA ALA A 152 -15.15 31.45 -7.24
C ALA A 152 -15.42 30.31 -6.22
N LEU A 153 -16.52 30.38 -5.48
CA LEU A 153 -16.93 29.31 -4.57
C LEU A 153 -17.39 28.06 -5.35
N GLU A 154 -18.20 28.25 -6.38
CA GLU A 154 -18.70 27.17 -7.24
C GLU A 154 -17.54 26.46 -7.96
N GLU A 155 -16.62 27.23 -8.55
CA GLU A 155 -15.41 26.70 -9.17
C GLU A 155 -14.51 25.99 -8.16
N GLY A 156 -14.35 26.56 -6.96
CA GLY A 156 -13.59 25.93 -5.87
C GLY A 156 -14.15 24.56 -5.46
N LEU A 157 -15.48 24.42 -5.43
CA LEU A 157 -16.17 23.16 -5.16
C LEU A 157 -16.06 22.17 -6.33
N LYS A 158 -16.17 22.63 -7.58
CA LYS A 158 -15.94 21.78 -8.77
C LYS A 158 -14.53 21.22 -8.77
N GLN A 159 -13.54 22.06 -8.52
CA GLN A 159 -12.14 21.63 -8.46
C GLN A 159 -11.90 20.66 -7.30
N PHE A 160 -12.50 20.90 -6.12
CA PHE A 160 -12.44 19.97 -4.99
C PHE A 160 -12.99 18.57 -5.35
N SER A 161 -14.12 18.52 -6.09
CA SER A 161 -14.67 17.25 -6.58
C SER A 161 -13.74 16.56 -7.58
N MET A 162 -13.10 17.31 -8.49
CA MET A 162 -12.10 16.75 -9.41
C MET A 162 -10.90 16.17 -8.66
N ASP A 163 -10.43 16.85 -7.62
CA ASP A 163 -9.29 16.42 -6.82
C ASP A 163 -9.62 15.15 -6.00
N LEU A 164 -10.86 15.00 -5.51
CA LEU A 164 -11.34 13.76 -4.89
C LEU A 164 -11.32 12.59 -5.87
N ASN A 165 -11.85 12.78 -7.08
CA ASN A 165 -11.84 11.74 -8.11
C ASN A 165 -10.40 11.31 -8.45
N LYS A 166 -9.46 12.26 -8.48
CA LYS A 166 -8.04 11.97 -8.71
C LYS A 166 -7.42 11.12 -7.58
N LEU A 167 -7.79 11.37 -6.33
CA LEU A 167 -7.29 10.60 -5.20
C LEU A 167 -7.84 9.15 -5.20
N GLU A 168 -9.10 8.97 -5.63
CA GLU A 168 -9.73 7.65 -5.78
C GLU A 168 -9.04 6.78 -6.84
N VAL A 169 -8.45 7.39 -7.87
CA VAL A 169 -7.63 6.66 -8.87
C VAL A 169 -6.38 6.05 -8.24
N ILE A 170 -5.85 6.58 -7.15
CA ILE A 170 -4.74 5.91 -6.44
C ILE A 170 -5.31 4.85 -5.49
N GLY A 171 -6.50 5.11 -4.92
CA GLY A 171 -7.16 4.27 -3.92
C GLY A 171 -7.55 2.89 -4.45
N PRO A 172 -7.65 1.87 -3.57
CA PRO A 172 -8.39 0.67 -3.92
C PRO A 172 -9.82 1.11 -4.25
N HIS A 173 -10.27 0.83 -5.47
CA HIS A 173 -11.63 1.10 -5.90
C HIS A 173 -12.57 0.35 -4.95
N ALA A 174 -13.19 1.05 -3.99
CA ALA A 174 -14.08 0.44 -3.01
C ALA A 174 -15.46 0.07 -3.62
N SER A 175 -15.58 0.01 -4.95
CA SER A 175 -16.84 -0.25 -5.64
C SER A 175 -16.61 -0.96 -6.98
N GLY A 176 -16.03 -2.16 -6.96
CA GLY A 176 -15.91 -2.97 -8.18
C GLY A 176 -15.25 -4.30 -7.87
N GLY A 177 -16.09 -5.33 -7.73
CA GLY A 177 -15.73 -6.63 -7.16
C GLY A 177 -14.47 -7.26 -7.74
N TRP A 178 -13.70 -7.84 -6.83
CA TRP A 178 -12.86 -8.99 -7.12
C TRP A 178 -13.79 -10.17 -7.44
N GLN A 179 -14.23 -10.27 -8.70
CA GLN A 179 -14.81 -11.49 -9.24
C GLN A 179 -13.98 -11.94 -10.44
N ASN A 180 -13.70 -13.25 -10.41
CA ASN A 180 -12.86 -14.08 -11.28
C ASN A 180 -11.40 -14.19 -10.85
#